data_AF-A0A6I1FGX6-F1
#
_entry.id   AF-A0A6I1FGX6-F1
#
_cell.length_a   1.000
_cell.length_b   1.000
_cell.length_c   1.000
_cell.angle_alpha   90.00
_cell.angle_beta   90.00
_cell.angle_gamma   90.00
#
_symmetry.space_group_name_H-M   'P 1'
#
loop_
_entity.id
_entity.type
_entity.pdbx_description
1 polymer ?
#
loop_
_entity_poly.entity_id
_entity_poly.type
_entity_poly.pdbx_seq_one_letter_code
_entity_poly.pdbx_strand_id
1 'polypeptide(L)'
;MTSHLHQASKLDIQVFDEQGSFPFKEKNLSSKRIYEIHDETLRTPLEKAEVFEQLLNIPNECELWIVPVTTETSALTKSIKEEKTSALFDMLASIRDKMQFDRTFIVAENNLCDNVCSQLKELGYTFTEKTEEELQQVQVEF
;
A
#
# COMPACT_ATOMS: atom_id res chain seq x y z
N MET A 1 27.68 21.50 4.14
CA MET A 1 26.23 21.55 3.85
C MET A 1 25.91 20.32 3.01
N THR A 2 25.52 19.24 3.67
CA THR A 2 25.19 17.98 3.00
C THR A 2 23.83 18.11 2.36
N SER A 3 23.82 18.11 1.03
CA SER A 3 22.61 18.03 0.21
C SER A 3 21.84 16.77 0.61
N HIS A 4 20.67 16.92 1.23
CA HIS A 4 19.69 15.85 1.32
C HIS A 4 19.15 15.60 -0.09
N LEU A 5 19.85 14.73 -0.83
CA LEU A 5 19.26 14.07 -1.99
C LEU A 5 18.05 13.31 -1.46
N HIS A 6 16.85 13.81 -1.76
CA HIS A 6 15.63 13.03 -1.65
C HIS A 6 15.84 11.80 -2.53
N GLN A 7 16.23 10.69 -1.91
CA GLN A 7 16.28 9.41 -2.59
C GLN A 7 14.83 9.13 -2.97
N ALA A 8 14.54 9.08 -4.28
CA ALA A 8 13.20 8.77 -4.75
C ALA A 8 12.77 7.47 -4.08
N SER A 9 11.58 7.46 -3.49
CA SER A 9 11.02 6.24 -2.90
C SER A 9 11.06 5.14 -3.96
N LYS A 10 11.53 3.95 -3.56
CA LYS A 10 11.52 2.76 -4.42
C LYS A 10 10.17 2.02 -4.35
N LEU A 11 9.22 2.59 -3.63
CA LEU A 11 7.86 2.09 -3.52
C LEU A 11 7.00 2.70 -4.65
N ASP A 12 6.49 1.86 -5.53
CA ASP A 12 5.46 2.25 -6.51
C ASP A 12 4.07 2.11 -5.87
N ILE A 13 3.23 3.13 -5.95
CA ILE A 13 1.89 3.10 -5.32
C ILE A 13 0.83 2.98 -6.41
N GLN A 14 -0.01 1.94 -6.33
CA GLN A 14 -1.15 1.74 -7.22
C GLN A 14 -2.43 1.75 -6.41
N VAL A 15 -3.44 2.47 -6.91
CA VAL A 15 -4.76 2.52 -6.28
C VAL A 15 -5.82 2.13 -7.29
N PHE A 16 -6.71 1.22 -6.90
CA PHE A 16 -7.71 0.62 -7.78
C PHE A 16 -9.10 1.12 -7.40
N ASP A 17 -9.61 2.14 -8.09
CA ASP A 17 -10.82 2.87 -7.69
C ASP A 17 -12.06 2.58 -8.55
N GLU A 18 -11.95 1.63 -9.47
CA GLU A 18 -13.05 1.21 -10.35
C GLU A 18 -13.91 0.14 -9.65
N GLN A 19 -15.12 0.52 -9.23
CA GLN A 19 -16.05 -0.38 -8.55
C GLN A 19 -16.32 -1.63 -9.39
N GLY A 20 -16.28 -2.79 -8.76
CA GLY A 20 -16.52 -4.07 -9.42
C GLY A 20 -15.32 -4.62 -10.21
N SER A 21 -14.22 -3.86 -10.30
CA SER A 21 -12.98 -4.33 -10.93
C SER A 21 -12.21 -5.31 -10.03
N PHE A 22 -11.33 -6.09 -10.66
CA PHE A 22 -10.49 -7.10 -10.01
C PHE A 22 -9.01 -6.75 -10.21
N PRO A 23 -8.35 -6.08 -9.24
CA PRO A 23 -7.01 -5.50 -9.40
C PRO A 23 -5.91 -6.48 -9.85
N PHE A 24 -6.03 -7.74 -9.44
CA PHE A 24 -5.04 -8.78 -9.68
C PHE A 24 -5.39 -9.69 -10.86
N LYS A 25 -6.58 -9.53 -11.44
CA LYS A 25 -7.02 -10.36 -12.56
C LYS A 25 -6.16 -10.06 -13.79
N GLU A 26 -5.75 -11.10 -14.50
CA GLU A 26 -4.95 -11.02 -15.74
C GLU A 26 -3.54 -10.40 -15.56
N LYS A 27 -3.10 -10.14 -14.32
CA LYS A 27 -1.72 -9.71 -14.02
C LYS A 27 -0.80 -10.92 -13.99
N ASN A 28 0.40 -10.80 -14.58
CA ASN A 28 1.44 -11.81 -14.41
C ASN A 28 2.11 -11.62 -13.04
N LEU A 29 1.86 -12.55 -12.13
CA LEU A 29 2.34 -12.52 -10.75
C LEU A 29 3.41 -13.59 -10.47
N SER A 30 3.86 -14.33 -11.49
CA SER A 30 4.69 -15.53 -11.31
C SER A 30 6.07 -15.26 -10.69
N SER A 31 6.60 -14.03 -10.83
CA SER A 31 7.88 -13.62 -10.20
C SER A 31 7.70 -12.90 -8.86
N LYS A 32 6.46 -12.71 -8.42
CA LYS A 32 6.11 -11.81 -7.31
C LYS A 32 5.44 -12.58 -6.17
N ARG A 33 5.61 -12.06 -4.96
CA ARG A 33 4.82 -12.43 -3.78
C ARG A 33 4.01 -11.24 -3.33
N ILE A 34 2.78 -11.51 -2.91
CA ILE A 34 1.83 -10.48 -2.52
C ILE A 34 1.39 -10.74 -1.09
N TYR A 35 1.52 -9.70 -0.28
CA TYR A 35 1.19 -9.73 1.14
C TYR A 35 0.09 -8.74 1.41
N GLU A 36 -1.04 -9.18 1.95
CA GLU A 36 -2.02 -8.25 2.55
C GLU A 36 -1.48 -7.82 3.91
N ILE A 37 -1.34 -6.51 4.13
CA ILE A 37 -0.78 -5.94 5.37
C ILE A 37 -1.91 -5.39 6.24
N HIS A 38 -1.76 -5.55 7.56
CA HIS A 38 -2.71 -5.10 8.56
C HIS A 38 -1.96 -4.37 9.69
N ASP A 39 -2.50 -3.22 10.11
CA ASP A 39 -2.05 -2.57 11.35
C ASP A 39 -3.03 -2.92 12.48
N GLU A 40 -2.69 -3.96 13.23
CA GLU A 40 -3.45 -4.42 14.40
C GLU A 40 -3.00 -3.71 15.69
N THR A 41 -2.11 -2.72 15.59
CA THR A 41 -1.59 -2.02 16.75
C THR A 41 -2.59 -0.99 17.28
N LEU A 42 -2.54 -0.74 18.59
CA LEU A 42 -3.33 0.28 19.28
C LEU A 42 -2.73 1.69 19.16
N ARG A 43 -1.93 1.94 18.11
CA ARG A 43 -1.30 3.23 17.84
C ARG A 43 -2.35 4.32 17.67
N THR A 44 -2.00 5.52 18.13
CA THR A 44 -2.76 6.73 17.85
C THR A 44 -2.76 7.01 16.34
N PRO A 45 -3.74 7.79 15.83
CA PRO A 45 -3.77 8.18 14.41
C PRO A 45 -2.46 8.85 13.94
N LEU A 46 -1.81 9.63 14.82
CA LEU A 46 -0.52 10.26 14.53
C LEU A 46 0.59 9.22 14.35
N GLU A 47 0.73 8.28 15.28
CA GLU A 47 1.74 7.21 15.20
C GLU A 47 1.52 6.31 13.97
N LYS A 48 0.26 6.05 13.58
CA LYS A 48 -0.05 5.33 12.35
C LYS A 48 0.42 6.08 11.10
N ALA A 49 0.30 7.41 11.10
CA ALA A 49 0.83 8.25 10.02
C ALA A 49 2.35 8.13 9.92
N GLU A 50 3.05 8.25 11.05
CA GLU A 50 4.52 8.18 11.10
C GLU A 50 5.03 6.81 10.64
N VAL A 51 4.34 5.73 11.00
CA VAL A 51 4.68 4.37 10.55
C VAL A 51 4.41 4.19 9.06
N PHE A 52 3.29 4.73 8.57
CA PHE A 52 2.99 4.70 7.15
C PHE A 52 3.99 5.52 6.33
N GLU A 53 4.42 6.68 6.80
CA GLU A 53 5.52 7.44 6.17
C GLU A 53 6.82 6.62 6.13
N GLN A 54 7.12 5.85 7.18
CA GLN A 54 8.26 4.94 7.17
C GLN A 54 8.10 3.80 6.16
N LEU A 55 6.88 3.27 5.98
CA LEU A 55 6.56 2.30 4.92
C LEU A 55 6.86 2.89 3.53
N LEU A 56 6.49 4.14 3.29
CA LEU A 56 6.77 4.84 2.04
C LEU A 56 8.27 5.06 1.77
N ASN A 57 9.12 4.91 2.79
CA ASN A 57 10.57 5.06 2.71
C ASN A 57 11.33 3.72 2.73
N ILE A 58 10.64 2.60 2.49
CA ILE A 58 11.27 1.29 2.39
C ILE A 58 12.39 1.30 1.32
N PRO A 59 13.61 0.82 1.64
CA PRO A 59 14.76 0.86 0.72
C PRO A 59 14.74 -0.24 -0.35
N ASN A 60 13.73 -1.13 -0.32
CA ASN A 60 13.53 -2.21 -1.28
C ASN A 60 12.55 -1.79 -2.37
N GLU A 61 12.81 -2.20 -3.61
CA GLU A 61 11.88 -2.00 -4.71
C GLU A 61 10.67 -2.92 -4.53
N CYS A 62 9.51 -2.33 -4.32
CA CYS A 62 8.25 -3.02 -4.12
C CYS A 62 7.08 -2.12 -4.53
N GLU A 63 5.89 -2.69 -4.66
CA GLU A 63 4.68 -1.94 -4.97
C GLU A 63 3.72 -1.99 -3.78
N LEU A 64 3.05 -0.88 -3.50
CA LEU A 64 1.96 -0.75 -2.55
C LEU A 64 0.65 -0.62 -3.32
N TRP A 65 -0.19 -1.64 -3.25
CA TRP A 65 -1.48 -1.68 -3.92
C TRP A 65 -2.59 -1.43 -2.90
N ILE A 66 -3.38 -0.39 -3.13
CA ILE A 66 -4.52 -0.02 -2.27
C ILE A 66 -5.81 -0.37 -3.02
N VAL A 67 -6.60 -1.26 -2.41
CA VAL A 67 -7.92 -1.66 -2.89
C VAL A 67 -8.95 -1.09 -1.92
N PRO A 68 -9.57 0.04 -2.27
CA PRO A 68 -10.52 0.69 -1.39
C PRO A 68 -11.81 -0.12 -1.30
N VAL A 69 -12.40 -0.15 -0.11
CA VAL A 69 -13.66 -0.86 0.20
C VAL A 69 -14.80 0.09 0.57
N THR A 70 -14.55 1.41 0.54
CA THR A 70 -15.55 2.45 0.86
C THR A 70 -15.62 3.53 -0.21
N THR A 71 -16.83 4.04 -0.47
CA THR A 71 -17.10 5.13 -1.42
C THR A 71 -16.30 6.41 -1.12
N GLU A 72 -15.99 6.67 0.16
CA GLU A 72 -15.23 7.84 0.58
C GLU A 72 -13.75 7.74 0.18
N THR A 73 -13.13 6.56 0.28
CA THR A 73 -11.74 6.37 -0.20
C THR A 73 -11.67 6.50 -1.73
N SER A 74 -12.67 5.99 -2.47
CA SER A 74 -12.75 6.12 -3.94
C SER A 74 -12.88 7.57 -4.44
N ALA A 75 -13.65 8.40 -3.72
CA ALA A 75 -13.80 9.81 -4.09
C ALA A 75 -12.48 10.59 -3.94
N LEU A 76 -11.68 10.20 -2.94
CA LEU A 76 -10.36 10.74 -2.73
C LEU A 76 -9.43 10.33 -3.89
N THR A 77 -9.48 9.07 -4.33
CA THR A 77 -8.54 8.53 -5.34
C THR A 77 -8.69 9.12 -6.73
N LYS A 78 -9.88 9.57 -7.12
CA LYS A 78 -10.07 10.28 -8.40
C LYS A 78 -9.30 11.61 -8.47
N SER A 79 -9.07 12.26 -7.33
CA SER A 79 -8.24 13.48 -7.25
C SER A 79 -6.74 13.19 -7.42
N ILE A 80 -6.30 11.93 -7.18
CA ILE A 80 -4.89 11.50 -7.25
C ILE A 80 -4.35 11.52 -8.69
N LYS A 81 -5.16 11.13 -9.69
CA LYS A 81 -4.71 11.07 -11.09
C LYS A 81 -4.28 12.44 -11.64
N GLU A 82 -4.63 13.53 -10.97
CA GLU A 82 -4.38 14.89 -11.44
C GLU A 82 -3.21 15.61 -10.72
N GLU A 83 -2.78 15.21 -9.51
CA GLU A 83 -1.77 15.96 -8.74
C GLU A 83 -0.55 15.12 -8.27
N LYS A 84 0.64 15.69 -8.48
CA LYS A 84 1.95 15.07 -8.23
C LYS A 84 2.18 14.77 -6.74
N THR A 85 2.85 13.64 -6.50
CA THR A 85 3.54 13.12 -5.30
C THR A 85 3.28 13.75 -3.92
N SER A 86 3.37 15.08 -3.74
CA SER A 86 3.02 15.73 -2.46
C SER A 86 1.54 15.64 -2.09
N ALA A 87 0.62 15.73 -3.06
CA ALA A 87 -0.82 15.56 -2.82
C ALA A 87 -1.16 14.12 -2.37
N LEU A 88 -0.35 13.14 -2.79
CA LEU A 88 -0.45 11.74 -2.39
C LEU A 88 -0.14 11.56 -0.90
N PHE A 89 0.85 12.27 -0.35
CA PHE A 89 1.16 12.25 1.09
C PHE A 89 0.09 12.93 1.93
N ASP A 90 -0.39 14.11 1.53
CA ASP A 90 -1.49 14.81 2.22
C ASP A 90 -2.81 14.02 2.17
N MET A 91 -3.06 13.30 1.07
CA MET A 91 -4.20 12.40 0.97
C MET A 91 -4.02 11.11 1.76
N LEU A 92 -2.84 10.47 1.75
CA LEU A 92 -2.58 9.31 2.60
C LEU A 92 -2.72 9.69 4.08
N ALA A 93 -2.39 10.92 4.45
CA ALA A 93 -2.69 11.50 5.75
C ALA A 93 -4.20 11.75 5.99
N SER A 94 -5.03 11.80 4.95
CA SER A 94 -6.50 11.88 5.05
C SER A 94 -7.19 10.51 4.99
N ILE A 95 -6.57 9.52 4.33
CA ILE A 95 -6.93 8.08 4.34
C ILE A 95 -6.46 7.45 5.66
N ARG A 96 -5.42 7.98 6.31
CA ARG A 96 -4.90 7.63 7.65
C ARG A 96 -6.00 7.43 8.70
N ASP A 97 -7.02 8.28 8.69
CA ASP A 97 -8.15 8.20 9.63
C ASP A 97 -9.16 7.10 9.26
N LYS A 98 -9.06 6.50 8.07
CA LYS A 98 -10.00 5.52 7.48
C LYS A 98 -9.36 4.21 6.97
N MET A 99 -8.03 4.10 7.03
CA MET A 99 -7.22 2.91 6.69
C MET A 99 -7.60 1.65 7.44
N GLN A 100 -8.51 1.75 8.43
CA GLN A 100 -9.06 0.59 9.12
C GLN A 100 -9.93 -0.30 8.21
N PHE A 101 -10.32 0.18 7.02
CA PHE A 101 -11.22 -0.56 6.12
C PHE A 101 -10.58 -0.97 4.79
N ASP A 102 -9.69 -0.18 4.22
CA ASP A 102 -9.15 -0.45 2.89
C ASP A 102 -8.10 -1.56 2.89
N ARG A 103 -8.19 -2.47 1.92
CA ARG A 103 -7.28 -3.60 1.81
C ARG A 103 -5.99 -3.13 1.15
N THR A 104 -4.88 -3.27 1.87
CA THR A 104 -3.56 -2.82 1.42
C THR A 104 -2.66 -4.01 1.18
N PHE A 105 -2.01 -4.04 0.03
CA PHE A 105 -1.15 -5.13 -0.41
C PHE A 105 0.25 -4.62 -0.72
N ILE A 106 1.25 -5.38 -0.31
CA ILE A 106 2.64 -5.21 -0.73
C ILE A 106 2.97 -6.28 -1.77
N VAL A 107 3.41 -5.83 -2.94
CA VAL A 107 3.87 -6.68 -4.04
C VAL A 107 5.38 -6.57 -4.11
N ALA A 108 6.07 -7.70 -3.94
CA ALA A 108 7.53 -7.73 -3.97
C ALA A 108 8.03 -8.85 -4.89
N GLU A 109 9.16 -8.62 -5.56
CA GLU A 109 9.83 -9.69 -6.30
C GLU A 109 10.32 -10.80 -5.35
N ASN A 110 10.33 -12.04 -5.83
CA ASN A 110 10.68 -13.23 -5.06
C ASN A 110 12.02 -13.13 -4.31
N ASN A 111 12.98 -12.39 -4.84
CA ASN A 111 14.31 -12.20 -4.25
C ASN A 111 14.38 -11.08 -3.18
N LEU A 112 13.31 -10.29 -3.02
CA LEU A 112 13.23 -9.18 -2.06
C LEU A 112 12.23 -9.44 -0.92
N CYS A 113 11.46 -10.54 -1.00
CA CYS A 113 10.38 -10.82 -0.06
C CYS A 113 10.84 -10.90 1.40
N ASP A 114 11.95 -11.58 1.69
CA ASP A 114 12.45 -11.71 3.07
C ASP A 114 12.82 -10.35 3.69
N ASN A 115 13.39 -9.44 2.89
CA ASN A 115 13.76 -8.10 3.34
C ASN A 115 12.51 -7.24 3.57
N VAL A 116 11.54 -7.29 2.66
CA VAL A 116 10.28 -6.56 2.77
C VAL A 116 9.47 -7.06 3.98
N CYS A 117 9.34 -8.37 4.15
CA CYS A 117 8.69 -8.99 5.30
C CYS A 117 9.36 -8.62 6.64
N SER A 118 10.69 -8.55 6.67
CA SER A 118 11.43 -8.12 7.87
C SER A 118 11.10 -6.68 8.24
N GLN A 119 11.09 -5.79 7.24
CA GLN A 119 10.77 -4.36 7.45
C GLN A 119 9.32 -4.15 7.88
N LEU A 120 8.37 -4.88 7.29
CA LEU A 120 6.97 -4.82 7.71
C LEU A 120 6.82 -5.18 9.21
N LYS A 121 7.54 -6.21 9.67
CA LYS A 121 7.56 -6.59 11.09
C LYS A 121 8.20 -5.52 11.97
N GLU A 122 9.30 -4.91 11.53
CA GLU A 122 9.96 -3.81 12.26
C GLU A 122 9.04 -2.59 12.40
N LEU A 123 8.24 -2.32 11.37
CA LEU A 123 7.20 -1.29 11.36
C LEU A 123 5.94 -1.71 12.13
N GLY A 124 5.89 -2.94 12.66
CA GLY A 124 4.79 -3.46 13.47
C GLY A 124 3.52 -3.81 12.68
N TYR A 125 3.62 -3.97 11.36
CA TYR A 125 2.54 -4.55 10.57
C TYR A 125 2.50 -6.06 10.75
N THR A 126 1.28 -6.62 10.78
CA THR A 126 1.06 -8.03 10.51
C THR A 126 0.74 -8.20 9.02
N PHE A 127 1.01 -9.38 8.47
CA PHE A 127 0.76 -9.62 7.05
C PHE A 127 0.46 -11.09 6.76
N THR A 128 -0.31 -11.31 5.70
CA THR A 128 -0.66 -12.63 5.20
C THR A 128 -0.27 -12.73 3.72
N GLU A 129 0.53 -13.74 3.37
CA GLU A 129 0.82 -14.04 1.96
C GLU A 129 -0.45 -14.54 1.28
N LYS A 130 -0.76 -14.00 0.09
CA LYS A 130 -1.94 -14.38 -0.67
C LYS A 130 -1.58 -15.32 -1.80
N THR A 131 -2.36 -16.37 -1.93
CA THR A 131 -2.32 -17.25 -3.09
C THR A 131 -2.92 -16.56 -4.31
N GLU A 132 -2.55 -17.02 -5.50
CA GLU A 132 -3.11 -16.51 -6.74
C GLU A 132 -4.65 -16.65 -6.76
N GLU A 133 -5.18 -17.77 -6.26
CA GLU A 133 -6.61 -18.03 -6.17
C GLU A 133 -7.34 -16.99 -5.30
N GLU A 134 -6.77 -16.64 -4.14
CA GLU A 134 -7.32 -15.59 -3.26
C GLU A 134 -7.28 -14.22 -3.92
N LEU A 135 -6.19 -13.91 -4.63
CA LEU A 135 -6.03 -12.63 -5.33
C LEU A 135 -7.03 -12.44 -6.46
N GLN A 136 -7.40 -13.53 -7.16
CA GLN A 136 -8.45 -13.48 -8.19
C GLN A 136 -9.84 -13.11 -7.62
N GLN A 137 -10.06 -13.30 -6.31
CA GLN A 137 -11.30 -12.94 -5.64
C GLN A 137 -11.28 -11.52 -5.05
N VAL A 138 -10.14 -10.82 -5.09
CA VAL A 138 -10.08 -9.44 -4.62
C VAL A 138 -10.80 -8.54 -5.61
N GLN A 139 -11.90 -7.96 -5.16
CA GLN A 139 -12.72 -7.03 -5.91
C GLN A 139 -12.71 -5.66 -5.22
N VAL A 140 -12.80 -4.59 -6.01
CA VAL A 140 -13.07 -3.24 -5.50
C VAL A 140 -14.56 -3.14 -5.16
N GLU A 141 -14.87 -2.97 -3.88
CA GLU A 141 -16.25 -2.91 -3.36
C GLU A 141 -16.50 -1.52 -2.75
N PHE A 142 -17.68 -0.92 -2.91
CA PHE A 142 -18.05 0.35 -2.27
C PHE A 142 -19.51 0.37 -1.88
#